data_AF-A0AAQ4CUQ1-F1
#
_entry.id   AF-A0AAQ4CUQ1-F1
#
_cell.length_a   1.000
_cell.length_b   1.000
_cell.length_c   1.000
_cell.angle_alpha   90.00
_cell.angle_beta   90.00
_cell.angle_gamma   90.00
#
_symmetry.space_group_name_H-M   'P 1'
#
loop_
_entity.id
_entity.type
_entity.pdbx_description
1 polymer ?
#
loop_
_entity_poly.entity_id
_entity_poly.type
_entity_poly.pdbx_seq_one_letter_code
_entity_poly.pdbx_strand_id
1 'polypeptide(L)'
;MIPDESISDARVKLQEFLGFKFPMPQIVEISVPYYAFYHHGTIFIGYFDEEYKEEMKRTIIHEMAHYVQDLICKPKFPYLHAIFEGILLPFGIGNGKLLKYLRFIEGFATWIDEEIMGYRGDDYWFSLPKYYFRVYYEGAEIFRKMRREEALEYGLSNEEFCKKTENYKIIRKAVGNLIRII
;
A
#
# COMPACT_ATOMS: atom_id res chain seq x y z
N MET A 1 2.99 -10.95 -19.67
CA MET A 1 4.34 -10.82 -19.11
C MET A 1 4.54 -9.37 -18.77
N ILE A 2 4.83 -9.09 -17.51
CA ILE A 2 5.05 -7.75 -17.01
C ILE A 2 6.50 -7.38 -17.31
N PRO A 3 6.77 -6.27 -18.00
CA PRO A 3 8.15 -5.88 -18.28
C PRO A 3 8.91 -5.63 -16.97
N ASP A 4 10.09 -6.24 -16.79
CA ASP A 4 10.97 -6.05 -15.63
C ASP A 4 11.23 -4.56 -15.32
N GLU A 5 11.30 -3.74 -16.37
CA GLU A 5 11.45 -2.30 -16.26
C GLU A 5 10.30 -1.64 -15.48
N SER A 6 9.06 -2.13 -15.62
CA SER A 6 7.89 -1.59 -14.93
C SER A 6 7.96 -1.83 -13.42
N ILE A 7 8.45 -3.02 -13.02
CA ILE A 7 8.67 -3.39 -11.63
C ILE A 7 9.80 -2.52 -11.04
N SER A 8 10.90 -2.37 -11.80
CA SER A 8 12.03 -1.56 -11.35
C SER A 8 11.67 -0.08 -11.21
N ASP A 9 10.95 0.50 -12.16
CA ASP A 9 10.47 1.89 -12.13
C ASP A 9 9.55 2.14 -10.92
N ALA A 10 8.56 1.26 -10.71
CA ALA A 10 7.66 1.34 -9.55
C ALA A 10 8.42 1.33 -8.22
N ARG A 11 9.42 0.45 -8.10
CA ARG A 11 10.28 0.38 -6.91
C ARG A 11 11.08 1.66 -6.71
N VAL A 12 11.68 2.21 -7.77
CA VAL A 12 12.47 3.46 -7.68
C VAL A 12 11.58 4.60 -7.19
N LYS A 13 10.41 4.80 -7.81
CA LYS A 13 9.44 5.82 -7.41
C LYS A 13 9.02 5.68 -5.95
N LEU A 14 8.73 4.46 -5.50
CA LEU A 14 8.35 4.22 -4.12
C LEU A 14 9.52 4.50 -3.15
N GLN A 15 10.74 4.12 -3.50
CA GLN A 15 11.92 4.42 -2.66
C GLN A 15 12.18 5.93 -2.56
N GLU A 16 12.01 6.68 -3.66
CA GLU A 16 12.12 8.14 -3.67
C GLU A 16 11.03 8.78 -2.80
N PHE A 17 9.80 8.28 -2.89
CA PHE A 17 8.70 8.74 -2.05
C PHE A 17 8.92 8.42 -0.56
N LEU A 18 9.45 7.26 -0.23
CA LEU A 18 9.69 6.86 1.15
C LEU A 18 10.97 7.48 1.75
N GLY A 19 11.91 7.89 0.90
CA GLY A 19 13.22 8.39 1.33
C GLY A 19 14.18 7.30 1.81
N PHE A 20 13.89 6.02 1.55
CA PHE A 20 14.77 4.90 1.92
C PHE A 20 14.68 3.73 0.95
N LYS A 21 15.73 2.90 0.94
CA LYS A 21 15.80 1.68 0.13
C LYS A 21 15.21 0.49 0.88
N PHE A 22 14.57 -0.42 0.15
CA PHE A 22 14.07 -1.69 0.67
C PHE A 22 14.39 -2.84 -0.33
N PRO A 23 14.45 -4.11 0.13
CA PRO A 23 14.75 -5.25 -0.75
C PRO A 23 13.61 -5.52 -1.73
N MET A 24 13.90 -6.02 -2.94
CA MET A 24 12.86 -6.37 -3.92
C MET A 24 11.96 -7.51 -3.38
N PRO A 25 10.63 -7.41 -3.41
CA PRO A 25 9.75 -8.54 -3.11
C PRO A 25 9.84 -9.62 -4.19
N GLN A 26 9.41 -10.83 -3.87
CA GLN A 26 9.18 -11.84 -4.90
C GLN A 26 7.95 -11.43 -5.72
N ILE A 27 8.00 -11.58 -7.03
CA ILE A 27 6.87 -11.28 -7.92
C ILE A 27 6.49 -12.53 -8.69
N VAL A 28 5.20 -12.85 -8.68
CA VAL A 28 4.62 -14.03 -9.32
C VAL A 28 3.50 -13.59 -10.24
N GLU A 29 3.62 -13.91 -11.53
CA GLU A 29 2.53 -13.70 -12.48
C GLU A 29 1.42 -14.74 -12.27
N ILE A 30 0.16 -14.30 -12.27
CA ILE A 30 -1.03 -15.15 -12.18
C ILE A 30 -1.95 -14.92 -13.38
N SER A 31 -2.84 -15.88 -13.66
CA SER A 31 -3.73 -15.84 -14.83
C SER A 31 -5.01 -15.01 -14.63
N VAL A 32 -5.11 -14.24 -13.55
CA VAL A 32 -6.30 -13.42 -13.26
C VAL A 32 -6.09 -12.03 -13.87
N PRO A 33 -6.95 -11.54 -14.80
CA PRO A 33 -6.81 -10.22 -15.38
C PRO A 33 -6.97 -9.10 -14.35
N TYR A 34 -6.23 -7.99 -14.50
CA TYR A 34 -6.44 -6.73 -13.78
C TYR A 34 -6.47 -6.84 -12.25
N TYR A 35 -5.78 -7.85 -11.71
CA TYR A 35 -5.79 -8.17 -10.30
C TYR A 35 -4.38 -8.29 -9.76
N ALA A 36 -4.15 -7.82 -8.54
CA ALA A 36 -2.92 -8.08 -7.82
C ALA A 36 -3.21 -8.16 -6.33
N PHE A 37 -2.34 -8.83 -5.60
CA PHE A 37 -2.37 -8.82 -4.14
C PHE A 37 -0.99 -9.14 -3.56
N TYR A 38 -0.69 -8.52 -2.44
CA TYR A 38 0.48 -8.79 -1.61
C TYR A 38 0.18 -9.90 -0.59
N HIS A 39 1.11 -10.85 -0.47
CA HIS A 39 1.10 -11.86 0.57
C HIS A 39 2.52 -12.29 0.97
N HIS A 40 2.91 -12.01 2.23
CA HIS A 40 4.12 -12.52 2.88
C HIS A 40 5.41 -12.45 2.03
N GLY A 41 5.79 -11.25 1.60
CA GLY A 41 6.99 -11.01 0.80
C GLY A 41 6.82 -11.30 -0.69
N THR A 42 5.64 -11.76 -1.10
CA THR A 42 5.31 -12.06 -2.50
C THR A 42 4.21 -11.13 -3.00
N ILE A 43 4.37 -10.58 -4.19
CA ILE A 43 3.32 -9.87 -4.92
C ILE A 43 2.85 -10.78 -6.05
N PHE A 44 1.57 -11.11 -6.05
CA PHE A 44 0.92 -11.82 -7.13
C PHE A 44 0.28 -10.80 -8.05
N ILE A 45 0.53 -10.90 -9.35
CA ILE A 45 0.05 -9.91 -10.30
C ILE A 45 -0.45 -10.55 -11.59
N GLY A 46 -1.63 -10.10 -11.97
CA GLY A 46 -2.35 -10.49 -13.17
C GLY A 46 -1.78 -9.92 -14.45
N TYR A 47 -2.40 -10.27 -15.56
CA TYR A 47 -2.11 -9.60 -16.83
C TYR A 47 -2.90 -8.29 -16.93
N PHE A 48 -2.28 -7.29 -17.56
CA PHE A 48 -2.87 -6.01 -17.92
C PHE A 48 -2.64 -5.79 -19.41
N ASP A 49 -3.67 -5.36 -20.14
CA ASP A 49 -3.52 -4.99 -21.56
C ASP A 49 -2.67 -3.71 -21.69
N GLU A 50 -2.04 -3.48 -22.85
CA GLU A 50 -1.11 -2.34 -23.06
C GLU A 50 -1.76 -0.97 -22.78
N GLU A 51 -3.07 -0.85 -23.00
CA GLU A 51 -3.82 0.38 -22.69
C GLU A 51 -3.91 0.67 -21.17
N TYR A 52 -3.71 -0.35 -20.32
CA TYR A 52 -3.74 -0.27 -18.87
C TYR A 52 -2.35 -0.30 -18.23
N LYS A 53 -1.30 0.02 -18.99
CA LYS A 53 0.10 0.01 -18.50
C LYS A 53 0.32 0.91 -17.28
N GLU A 54 -0.33 2.08 -17.22
CA GLU A 54 -0.23 2.98 -16.07
C GLU A 54 -0.98 2.45 -14.84
N GLU A 55 -2.11 1.78 -15.04
CA GLU A 55 -2.82 1.09 -13.96
C GLU A 55 -1.99 -0.07 -13.42
N MET A 56 -1.34 -0.85 -14.30
CA MET A 56 -0.40 -1.89 -13.88
C MET A 56 0.72 -1.33 -12.98
N LYS A 57 1.36 -0.21 -13.38
CA LYS A 57 2.40 0.44 -12.56
C LYS A 57 1.86 0.88 -11.21
N ARG A 58 0.67 1.51 -11.20
CA ARG A 58 0.01 1.94 -9.97
C ARG A 58 -0.28 0.75 -9.04
N THR A 59 -0.81 -0.34 -9.58
CA THR A 59 -1.05 -1.58 -8.84
C THR A 59 0.24 -2.15 -8.26
N ILE A 60 1.34 -2.16 -9.02
CA ILE A 60 2.65 -2.61 -8.50
C ILE A 60 3.12 -1.72 -7.34
N ILE A 61 3.00 -0.39 -7.47
CA ILE A 61 3.34 0.55 -6.38
C ILE A 61 2.50 0.27 -5.13
N HIS A 62 1.19 0.05 -5.31
CA HIS A 62 0.26 -0.28 -4.24
C HIS A 62 0.68 -1.55 -3.48
N GLU A 63 0.91 -2.65 -4.20
CA GLU A 63 1.31 -3.91 -3.58
C GLU A 63 2.72 -3.84 -2.95
N MET A 64 3.63 -3.04 -3.53
CA MET A 64 4.93 -2.78 -2.92
C MET A 64 4.81 -1.94 -1.64
N ALA A 65 3.85 -1.03 -1.55
CA ALA A 65 3.60 -0.27 -0.32
C ALA A 65 3.13 -1.19 0.82
N HIS A 66 2.25 -2.15 0.53
CA HIS A 66 1.88 -3.22 1.48
C HIS A 66 3.07 -4.05 1.93
N TYR A 67 3.95 -4.42 0.99
CA TYR A 67 5.19 -5.12 1.31
C TYR A 67 6.11 -4.32 2.24
N VAL A 68 6.34 -3.04 1.95
CA VAL A 68 7.13 -2.16 2.83
C VAL A 68 6.49 -2.04 4.21
N GLN A 69 5.17 -1.88 4.25
CA GLN A 69 4.44 -1.83 5.52
C GLN A 69 4.64 -3.14 6.31
N ASP A 70 4.57 -4.30 5.68
CA ASP A 70 4.83 -5.59 6.34
C ASP A 70 6.27 -5.74 6.83
N LEU A 71 7.26 -5.30 6.04
CA LEU A 71 8.67 -5.31 6.44
C LEU A 71 8.93 -4.50 7.72
N ILE A 72 8.27 -3.34 7.85
CA ILE A 72 8.56 -2.38 8.91
C ILE A 72 7.65 -2.59 10.12
N CYS A 73 6.33 -2.54 9.88
CA CYS A 73 5.28 -2.52 10.89
C CYS A 73 4.89 -3.94 11.36
N LYS A 74 5.00 -4.95 10.49
CA LYS A 74 4.41 -6.29 10.65
C LYS A 74 2.97 -6.21 11.18
N PRO A 75 1.99 -5.90 10.33
CA PRO A 75 0.60 -5.72 10.75
C PRO A 75 0.09 -6.86 11.63
N LYS A 76 -0.73 -6.52 12.64
CA LYS A 76 -1.19 -7.49 13.64
C LYS A 76 -2.03 -8.62 13.06
N PHE A 77 -2.68 -8.39 11.92
CA PHE A 77 -3.65 -9.30 11.32
C PHE A 77 -3.41 -9.49 9.80
N PRO A 78 -2.30 -10.12 9.39
CA PRO A 78 -1.92 -10.22 7.97
C PRO A 78 -2.93 -11.04 7.13
N TYR A 79 -3.67 -11.96 7.76
CA TYR A 79 -4.66 -12.83 7.10
C TYR A 79 -6.02 -12.16 6.85
N LEU A 80 -6.26 -10.95 7.37
CA LEU A 80 -7.49 -10.20 7.10
C LEU A 80 -7.51 -9.58 5.69
N HIS A 81 -6.36 -9.45 5.02
CA HIS A 81 -6.32 -8.91 3.66
C HIS A 81 -6.88 -9.95 2.65
N ALA A 82 -6.35 -11.18 2.69
CA ALA A 82 -6.74 -12.25 1.74
C ALA A 82 -8.14 -12.85 1.96
N ILE A 83 -8.69 -12.78 3.19
CA ILE A 83 -10.00 -13.40 3.52
C ILE A 83 -11.18 -12.46 3.22
N PHE A 84 -10.96 -11.14 3.16
CA PHE A 84 -12.07 -10.17 3.22
C PHE A 84 -12.48 -9.55 1.90
N GLU A 85 -11.68 -9.67 0.85
CA GLU A 85 -12.17 -9.39 -0.52
C GLU A 85 -13.31 -10.36 -0.92
N GLY A 86 -13.40 -11.54 -0.29
CA GLY A 86 -14.43 -12.54 -0.60
C GLY A 86 -15.63 -12.65 0.36
N ILE A 87 -15.54 -12.29 1.64
CA ILE A 87 -16.47 -12.84 2.66
C ILE A 87 -17.35 -11.84 3.44
N LEU A 88 -17.01 -10.55 3.61
CA LEU A 88 -17.88 -9.65 4.40
C LEU A 88 -18.85 -8.82 3.55
N LEU A 89 -19.79 -9.52 2.92
CA LEU A 89 -20.84 -8.99 2.06
C LEU A 89 -22.15 -8.51 2.76
N PRO A 90 -22.45 -8.78 4.05
CA PRO A 90 -23.63 -8.14 4.67
C PRO A 90 -23.52 -7.68 6.15
N PHE A 91 -22.46 -7.98 6.90
CA PHE A 91 -22.49 -7.87 8.38
C PHE A 91 -21.85 -6.58 8.96
N GLY A 92 -22.25 -5.41 8.45
CA GLY A 92 -22.20 -4.19 9.26
C GLY A 92 -20.81 -3.78 9.77
N ILE A 93 -19.78 -3.76 8.93
CA ILE A 93 -18.50 -3.10 9.24
C ILE A 93 -18.73 -1.57 9.18
N GLY A 94 -19.51 -1.04 10.10
CA GLY A 94 -19.83 0.38 10.20
C GLY A 94 -18.75 1.15 10.95
N ASN A 95 -18.34 0.65 12.12
CA ASN A 95 -17.49 1.37 13.09
C ASN A 95 -16.57 0.44 13.92
N GLY A 96 -16.11 -0.67 13.34
CA GLY A 96 -15.33 -1.68 14.06
C GLY A 96 -13.81 -1.51 13.97
N LYS A 97 -13.07 -2.12 14.91
CA LYS A 97 -11.59 -2.21 14.88
C LYS A 97 -11.06 -2.80 13.57
N LEU A 98 -11.84 -3.71 12.95
CA LEU A 98 -11.55 -4.28 11.63
C LEU A 98 -11.57 -3.22 10.52
N LEU A 99 -12.57 -2.33 10.49
CA LEU A 99 -12.63 -1.26 9.49
C LEU A 99 -11.44 -0.31 9.61
N LYS A 100 -11.11 0.07 10.86
CA LYS A 100 -9.98 0.94 11.14
C LYS A 100 -8.68 0.31 10.67
N TYR A 101 -8.52 -0.99 10.90
CA TYR A 101 -7.37 -1.75 10.40
C TYR A 101 -7.32 -1.81 8.88
N LEU A 102 -8.43 -2.12 8.20
CA LEU A 102 -8.46 -2.16 6.73
C LEU A 102 -8.16 -0.78 6.12
N ARG A 103 -8.72 0.30 6.68
CA ARG A 103 -8.39 1.69 6.29
C ARG A 103 -6.93 2.04 6.53
N PHE A 104 -6.34 1.49 7.59
CA PHE A 104 -4.93 1.70 7.89
C PHE A 104 -4.02 1.04 6.87
N ILE A 105 -4.34 -0.20 6.45
CA ILE A 105 -3.54 -0.95 5.46
C ILE A 105 -3.81 -0.43 4.05
N GLU A 106 -5.05 -0.54 3.56
CA GLU A 106 -5.42 -0.14 2.18
C GLU A 106 -5.32 1.36 1.97
N GLY A 107 -5.70 2.16 2.96
CA GLY A 107 -5.60 3.61 2.87
C GLY A 107 -4.16 4.10 2.78
N PHE A 108 -3.21 3.41 3.43
CA PHE A 108 -1.79 3.75 3.33
C PHE A 108 -1.26 3.50 1.92
N ALA A 109 -1.51 2.31 1.37
CA ALA A 109 -1.07 1.95 0.02
C ALA A 109 -1.76 2.81 -1.05
N THR A 110 -3.07 3.07 -0.91
CA THR A 110 -3.84 3.95 -1.80
C THR A 110 -3.29 5.37 -1.79
N TRP A 111 -3.06 5.93 -0.60
CA TRP A 111 -2.49 7.27 -0.46
C TRP A 111 -1.11 7.36 -1.13
N ILE A 112 -0.23 6.37 -0.91
CA ILE A 112 1.09 6.32 -1.55
C ILE A 112 0.97 6.28 -3.07
N ASP A 113 0.15 5.38 -3.60
CA ASP A 113 0.03 5.23 -5.06
C ASP A 113 -0.51 6.51 -5.71
N GLU A 114 -1.42 7.22 -5.05
CA GLU A 114 -1.96 8.48 -5.56
C GLU A 114 -1.02 9.67 -5.41
N GLU A 115 -0.19 9.72 -4.37
CA GLU A 115 0.85 10.74 -4.26
C GLU A 115 1.94 10.57 -5.34
N ILE A 116 2.23 9.32 -5.73
CA ILE A 116 3.25 9.01 -6.74
C ILE A 116 2.70 9.13 -8.16
N MET A 117 1.51 8.61 -8.41
CA MET A 117 0.93 8.45 -9.76
C MET A 117 -0.18 9.46 -10.06
N GLY A 118 -0.53 10.32 -9.11
CA GLY A 118 -1.62 11.29 -9.20
C GLY A 118 -2.94 10.72 -8.66
N TYR A 119 -3.77 11.62 -8.13
CA TYR A 119 -5.11 11.31 -7.62
C TYR A 119 -6.03 10.78 -8.72
N ARG A 120 -6.77 9.70 -8.45
CA ARG A 120 -7.67 9.08 -9.44
C ARG A 120 -8.93 9.91 -9.75
N GLY A 121 -9.25 10.89 -8.90
CA GLY A 121 -10.43 11.72 -9.04
C GLY A 121 -11.62 11.21 -8.23
N ASP A 122 -12.45 12.15 -7.78
CA ASP A 122 -13.65 11.87 -6.98
C ASP A 122 -14.62 10.95 -7.73
N ASP A 123 -14.85 11.21 -9.02
CA ASP A 123 -15.77 10.43 -9.86
C ASP A 123 -15.38 8.95 -9.94
N TYR A 124 -14.08 8.65 -10.01
CA TYR A 124 -13.59 7.27 -9.95
C TYR A 124 -14.00 6.62 -8.62
N TRP A 125 -13.67 7.25 -7.50
CA TRP A 125 -13.93 6.68 -6.16
C TRP A 125 -15.42 6.54 -5.88
N PHE A 126 -16.24 7.49 -6.32
CA PHE A 126 -17.70 7.44 -6.17
C PHE A 126 -18.37 6.42 -7.09
N SER A 127 -17.71 5.99 -8.17
CA SER A 127 -18.21 4.91 -9.05
C SER A 127 -17.99 3.51 -8.48
N LEU A 128 -17.06 3.34 -7.54
CA LEU A 128 -16.73 2.04 -6.97
C LEU A 128 -17.77 1.57 -5.94
N PRO A 129 -17.85 0.25 -5.68
CA PRO A 129 -18.69 -0.26 -4.61
C PRO A 129 -18.36 0.40 -3.26
N LYS A 130 -19.40 0.63 -2.45
CA LYS A 130 -19.31 1.36 -1.17
C LYS A 130 -18.19 0.87 -0.24
N TYR A 131 -17.84 -0.40 -0.28
CA TYR A 131 -16.73 -0.94 0.50
C TYR A 131 -15.38 -0.36 0.07
N TYR A 132 -15.07 -0.36 -1.23
CA TYR A 132 -13.85 0.20 -1.78
C TYR A 132 -13.73 1.69 -1.43
N PHE A 133 -14.83 2.44 -1.61
CA PHE A 133 -14.90 3.82 -1.17
C PHE A 133 -14.54 3.99 0.32
N ARG A 134 -15.11 3.15 1.19
CA ARG A 134 -14.91 3.26 2.64
C ARG A 134 -13.55 2.77 3.12
N VAL A 135 -12.87 1.89 2.40
CA VAL A 135 -11.59 1.30 2.81
C VAL A 135 -10.41 2.01 2.17
N TYR A 136 -10.47 2.21 0.85
CA TYR A 136 -9.39 2.79 0.06
C TYR A 136 -9.50 4.31 0.09
N TYR A 137 -10.61 4.87 -0.39
CA TYR A 137 -10.75 6.34 -0.47
C TYR A 137 -10.83 7.02 0.91
N GLU A 138 -11.80 6.63 1.75
CA GLU A 138 -11.90 7.18 3.11
C GLU A 138 -10.69 6.80 3.99
N GLY A 139 -10.00 5.70 3.66
CA GLY A 139 -8.75 5.32 4.32
C GLY A 139 -7.61 6.26 3.94
N ALA A 140 -7.39 6.48 2.65
CA ALA A 140 -6.38 7.40 2.13
C ALA A 140 -6.61 8.84 2.61
N GLU A 141 -7.87 9.27 2.74
CA GLU A 141 -8.24 10.56 3.33
C GLU A 141 -7.69 10.77 4.75
N ILE A 142 -7.48 9.70 5.54
CA ILE A 142 -6.87 9.82 6.87
C ILE A 142 -5.41 10.27 6.73
N PHE A 143 -4.67 9.69 5.79
CA PHE A 143 -3.26 10.01 5.53
C PHE A 143 -3.11 11.37 4.85
N ARG A 144 -3.99 11.73 3.89
CA ARG A 144 -3.97 13.03 3.20
C ARG A 144 -4.13 14.22 4.15
N LYS A 145 -4.85 14.03 5.27
CA LYS A 145 -5.06 15.08 6.29
C LYS A 145 -3.86 15.28 7.21
N MET A 146 -2.92 14.34 7.21
CA MET A 146 -1.67 14.42 7.97
C MET A 146 -0.58 15.10 7.13
N ARG A 147 0.46 15.64 7.78
CA ARG A 147 1.69 16.00 7.03
C ARG A 147 2.37 14.72 6.55
N ARG A 148 3.04 14.75 5.39
CA ARG A 148 3.68 13.56 4.80
C ARG A 148 4.54 12.75 5.78
N GLU A 149 5.35 13.41 6.60
CA GLU A 149 6.23 12.73 7.58
C GLU A 149 5.42 12.03 8.69
N GLU A 150 4.34 12.66 9.13
CA GLU A 150 3.40 12.11 10.11
C GLU A 150 2.59 10.96 9.52
N ALA A 151 2.14 11.09 8.27
CA ALA A 151 1.44 10.04 7.53
C ALA A 151 2.32 8.78 7.36
N LEU A 152 3.60 8.97 7.00
CA LEU A 152 4.58 7.88 6.91
C LEU A 152 4.85 7.23 8.27
N GLU A 153 5.03 8.03 9.32
CA GLU A 153 5.24 7.51 10.68
C GLU A 153 4.03 6.74 11.19
N TYR A 154 2.82 7.26 10.96
CA TYR A 154 1.57 6.59 11.26
C TYR A 154 1.49 5.26 10.50
N GLY A 155 1.59 5.28 9.17
CA GLY A 155 1.46 4.10 8.30
C GLY A 155 2.48 2.99 8.57
N LEU A 156 3.69 3.34 9.01
CA LEU A 156 4.79 2.39 9.17
C LEU A 156 5.08 2.00 10.63
N SER A 157 4.48 2.67 11.61
CA SER A 157 4.83 2.41 13.02
C SER A 157 3.70 2.61 14.04
N ASN A 158 2.44 2.76 13.61
CA ASN A 158 1.33 2.90 14.55
C ASN A 158 1.15 1.63 15.43
N GLU A 159 1.35 1.76 16.74
CA GLU A 159 1.29 0.64 17.70
C GLU A 159 -0.11 0.02 17.87
N GLU A 160 -1.19 0.68 17.45
CA GLU A 160 -2.52 0.07 17.43
C GLU A 160 -2.53 -1.13 16.48
N PHE A 161 -1.93 -0.98 15.30
CA PHE A 161 -2.01 -1.94 14.19
C PHE A 161 -0.70 -2.67 13.87
N CYS A 162 0.46 -2.14 14.29
CA CYS A 162 1.79 -2.72 14.08
C CYS A 162 2.24 -3.61 15.24
N LYS A 163 2.86 -4.76 14.95
CA LYS A 163 3.48 -5.62 15.98
C LYS A 163 4.88 -5.14 16.37
N LYS A 164 5.60 -4.48 15.46
CA LYS A 164 6.99 -4.05 15.66
C LYS A 164 7.17 -2.63 15.12
N THR A 165 7.67 -1.70 15.94
CA THR A 165 7.85 -0.29 15.55
C THR A 165 9.32 0.15 15.53
N GLU A 166 10.21 -0.69 16.08
CA GLU A 166 11.65 -0.41 16.20
C GLU A 166 12.35 -0.32 14.83
N ASN A 167 11.89 -1.08 13.84
CA ASN A 167 12.45 -1.08 12.49
C ASN A 167 12.35 0.30 11.81
N TYR A 168 11.23 1.01 11.98
CA TYR A 168 11.05 2.34 11.38
C TYR A 168 12.02 3.38 11.99
N LYS A 169 12.16 3.38 13.32
CA LYS A 169 13.07 4.29 14.04
C LYS A 169 14.53 4.06 13.63
N ILE A 170 14.93 2.82 13.40
CA ILE A 170 16.26 2.45 12.91
C ILE A 170 16.47 2.94 11.47
N ILE A 171 15.51 2.69 10.57
CA ILE A 171 15.57 3.12 9.17
C ILE A 171 15.65 4.66 9.07
N ARG A 172 14.80 5.38 9.81
CA ARG A 172 14.81 6.86 9.84
C ARG A 172 16.13 7.41 10.39
N LYS A 173 16.72 6.77 11.40
CA LYS A 173 18.02 7.17 11.95
C LYS A 173 19.16 6.95 10.95
N ALA A 174 19.12 5.85 10.20
CA ALA A 174 20.09 5.56 9.15
C ALA A 174 19.99 6.56 7.97
N VAL A 175 18.77 6.90 7.55
CA VAL A 175 18.50 7.86 6.47
C VAL A 175 18.79 9.30 6.89
N GLY A 176 18.36 9.72 8.09
CA GLY A 176 18.61 11.06 8.62
C GLY A 176 20.10 11.34 8.86
N ASN A 177 20.90 10.31 9.13
CA ASN A 177 22.35 10.42 9.16
C ASN A 177 22.97 10.57 7.76
N LEU A 178 22.35 9.99 6.72
CA LEU A 178 22.83 10.10 5.34
C LEU A 178 22.66 11.52 4.78
N ILE A 179 21.53 12.18 5.09
CA ILE A 179 21.23 13.56 4.66
C ILE A 179 22.15 14.59 5.35
N ARG A 180 22.65 14.29 6.56
CA ARG A 180 23.59 15.19 7.28
C ARG A 180 25.04 15.10 6.79
N ILE A 181 25.37 14.12 5.96
CA ILE A 181 26.74 13.87 5.47
C ILE A 181 26.95 14.45 4.05
N ILE A 182 25.87 14.85 3.36
CA ILE A 182 25.91 15.53 2.05
C ILE A 182 25.80 17.04 2.28
#